data_AF-A0A2I0NL90-F1
#
_entry.id   AF-A0A2I0NL90-F1
#
_cell.length_a   1.000
_cell.length_b   1.000
_cell.length_c   1.000
_cell.angle_alpha   90.00
_cell.angle_beta   90.00
_cell.angle_gamma   90.00
#
_symmetry.space_group_name_H-M   'P 1'
#
loop_
_entity.id
_entity.type
_entity.pdbx_description
1 polymer ?
#
loop_
_entity_poly.entity_id
_entity_poly.type
_entity_poly.pdbx_seq_one_letter_code
_entity_poly.pdbx_strand_id
1 'polypeptide(L)'
;MSDNVFPTICPGCNFGCGLYIRENGALEVDFRKSSPANAGKLCRFGMKLPSLFTSVKSMIDGSEAQAQDAAKEAASRLSSGSTAFVSFGNTSSEEHLAFQKFSEKLKVPLYTGVDFDGLPEDTHPTLRVGIPYSEIEAAKHIVLFIDPYTQYPLIVRRLVSAKKRGAKITAVGYKELPIADDNISPDDISQLALTGDSVVIADFHPLSDTGHLKSVLALAGNAGAKLTFLKPFGNSTGAYLVSKDVKQQALSKLVEEIDKGSIDTLFCLESDVLEVIPAEVAGKLKNLIIQTGHNSATAQKANIVIASEPFYRKKGMVVNNEGRVQALGGGEVSGIALLGTIAGDSYDFDGLNGEVKSMLGIES
;
A
#
# COMPACT_ATOMS: atom_id res chain seq x y z
N MET A 1 -25.68 23.00 5.53
CA MET A 1 -24.51 22.15 5.80
C MET A 1 -23.32 22.80 5.11
N SER A 2 -22.15 22.87 5.74
CA SER A 2 -20.96 23.44 5.11
C SER A 2 -20.42 22.45 4.07
N ASP A 3 -20.26 22.90 2.83
CA ASP A 3 -19.61 22.12 1.78
C ASP A 3 -18.11 21.98 2.12
N ASN A 4 -17.71 20.79 2.58
CA ASN A 4 -16.31 20.48 2.81
C ASN A 4 -15.73 19.80 1.58
N VAL A 5 -14.61 20.30 1.06
CA VAL A 5 -13.91 19.72 -0.09
C VAL A 5 -12.48 19.40 0.31
N PHE A 6 -12.13 18.12 0.27
CA PHE A 6 -10.83 17.60 0.68
C PHE A 6 -9.99 17.26 -0.55
N PRO A 7 -8.87 17.97 -0.83
CA PRO A 7 -7.90 17.51 -1.82
C PRO A 7 -7.19 16.28 -1.27
N THR A 8 -7.30 15.12 -1.93
CA THR A 8 -6.72 13.88 -1.41
C THR A 8 -6.14 13.01 -2.51
N ILE A 9 -5.57 11.88 -2.11
CA ILE A 9 -5.01 10.84 -2.98
C ILE A 9 -5.89 9.60 -2.89
N CYS A 10 -6.09 8.92 -4.02
CA CYS A 10 -6.81 7.66 -4.09
C CYS A 10 -6.02 6.57 -3.33
N PRO A 11 -6.61 5.90 -2.34
CA PRO A 11 -5.92 4.82 -1.61
C PRO A 11 -5.84 3.49 -2.38
N GLY A 12 -6.50 3.36 -3.54
CA GLY A 12 -6.72 2.06 -4.19
C GLY A 12 -5.50 1.40 -4.84
N CYS A 13 -4.42 2.14 -5.06
CA CYS A 13 -3.12 1.60 -5.45
C CYS A 13 -2.06 2.69 -5.29
N ASN A 14 -0.79 2.32 -5.38
CA ASN A 14 0.31 3.26 -5.21
C ASN A 14 0.53 4.20 -6.40
N PHE A 15 -0.41 4.27 -7.35
CA PHE A 15 -0.26 5.15 -8.52
C PHE A 15 -0.25 6.64 -8.15
N GLY A 16 -0.87 7.02 -7.01
CA GLY A 16 -0.86 8.39 -6.51
C GLY A 16 -1.89 9.32 -7.16
N CYS A 17 -3.01 8.77 -7.66
CA CYS A 17 -4.05 9.55 -8.33
C CYS A 17 -4.64 10.60 -7.39
N GLY A 18 -4.56 11.87 -7.77
CA GLY A 18 -5.19 12.96 -7.01
C GLY A 18 -6.66 13.13 -7.38
N LEU A 19 -7.49 13.44 -6.39
CA LEU A 19 -8.92 13.73 -6.52
C LEU A 19 -9.37 14.72 -5.43
N TYR A 20 -10.63 15.11 -5.48
CA TYR A 20 -11.30 15.74 -4.33
C TYR A 20 -12.42 14.84 -3.82
N ILE A 21 -12.56 14.78 -2.50
CA ILE A 21 -13.76 14.24 -1.85
C ILE A 21 -14.58 15.43 -1.36
N ARG A 22 -15.84 15.52 -1.80
CA ARG A 22 -16.79 16.51 -1.32
C ARG A 22 -17.75 15.86 -0.33
N GLU A 23 -18.00 16.54 0.77
CA GLU A 23 -19.04 16.18 1.74
C GLU A 23 -20.14 17.24 1.73
N ASN A 24 -21.30 16.89 1.19
CA ASN A 24 -22.50 17.73 1.23
C ASN A 24 -23.74 16.86 1.44
N GLY A 25 -23.86 16.27 2.64
CA GLY A 25 -24.90 15.28 2.97
C GLY A 25 -24.63 13.88 2.41
N ALA A 26 -23.97 13.78 1.24
CA ALA A 26 -23.40 12.54 0.70
C ALA A 26 -21.93 12.76 0.31
N LEU A 27 -21.17 11.66 0.24
CA LEU A 27 -19.81 11.68 -0.27
C LEU A 27 -19.82 11.66 -1.80
N GLU A 28 -19.09 12.57 -2.41
CA GLU A 28 -18.88 12.63 -3.86
C GLU A 28 -17.40 12.71 -4.20
N VAL A 29 -17.06 12.24 -5.42
CA VAL A 29 -15.70 12.35 -5.98
C VAL A 29 -15.70 13.38 -7.10
N ASP A 30 -14.82 14.38 -6.98
CA ASP A 30 -14.49 15.26 -8.09
C ASP A 30 -13.09 15.00 -8.65
N PHE A 31 -12.95 15.27 -9.94
CA PHE A 31 -11.68 15.13 -10.65
C PHE A 31 -10.71 16.27 -10.34
N ARG A 32 -9.52 15.94 -9.86
CA ARG A 32 -8.42 16.92 -9.72
C ARG A 32 -7.59 16.97 -11.00
N LYS A 33 -8.00 17.81 -11.95
CA LYS A 33 -7.31 18.00 -13.25
C LYS A 33 -5.83 18.36 -13.11
N SER A 34 -5.48 19.08 -12.05
CA SER A 34 -4.10 19.50 -11.75
C SER A 34 -3.22 18.39 -11.17
N SER A 35 -3.76 17.19 -10.89
CA SER A 35 -2.94 16.14 -10.28
C SER A 35 -1.92 15.57 -11.27
N PRO A 36 -0.61 15.55 -10.91
CA PRO A 36 0.46 15.15 -11.83
C PRO A 36 0.39 13.66 -12.19
N ALA A 37 -0.07 12.82 -11.26
CA ALA A 37 -0.10 11.37 -11.45
C ALA A 37 -1.17 10.94 -12.46
N ASN A 38 -2.36 11.54 -12.43
CA ASN A 38 -3.52 11.05 -13.19
C ASN A 38 -4.18 12.09 -14.11
N ALA A 39 -3.74 13.35 -14.10
CA ALA A 39 -4.31 14.43 -14.92
C ALA A 39 -5.85 14.52 -14.84
N GLY A 40 -6.39 14.31 -13.62
CA GLY A 40 -7.83 14.30 -13.36
C GLY A 40 -8.60 13.09 -13.89
N LYS A 41 -7.95 11.97 -14.19
CA LYS A 41 -8.65 10.71 -14.55
C LYS A 41 -8.67 9.75 -13.37
N LEU A 42 -9.73 8.96 -13.25
CA LEU A 42 -9.86 7.94 -12.21
C LEU A 42 -10.26 6.61 -12.83
N CYS A 43 -9.79 5.51 -12.24
CA CYS A 43 -10.26 4.18 -12.58
C CYS A 43 -11.64 3.92 -11.93
N ARG A 44 -12.20 2.74 -12.20
CA ARG A 44 -13.46 2.30 -11.58
C ARG A 44 -13.42 2.33 -10.05
N PHE A 45 -12.30 1.93 -9.44
CA PHE A 45 -12.11 2.01 -7.99
C PHE A 45 -12.19 3.47 -7.51
N GLY A 46 -11.41 4.37 -8.14
CA GLY A 46 -11.38 5.79 -7.77
C GLY A 46 -12.76 6.46 -7.88
N MET A 47 -13.56 6.10 -8.89
CA MET A 47 -14.94 6.61 -9.04
C MET A 47 -15.92 6.05 -7.99
N LYS A 48 -15.59 4.94 -7.34
CA LYS A 48 -16.43 4.26 -6.34
C LYS A 48 -16.02 4.55 -4.89
N LEU A 49 -14.98 5.36 -4.67
CA LEU A 49 -14.50 5.71 -3.34
C LEU A 49 -15.60 6.13 -2.33
N PRO A 50 -16.65 6.88 -2.69
CA PRO A 50 -17.71 7.23 -1.74
C PRO A 50 -18.37 6.02 -1.09
N SER A 51 -18.57 4.94 -1.84
CA SER A 51 -19.13 3.69 -1.31
C SER A 51 -18.13 2.91 -0.45
N LEU A 52 -16.84 3.13 -0.66
CA LEU A 52 -15.76 2.46 0.05
C LEU A 52 -15.34 3.18 1.34
N PHE A 53 -15.67 4.47 1.48
CA PHE A 53 -15.48 5.24 2.72
C PHE A 53 -16.66 5.10 3.69
N THR A 54 -17.30 3.93 3.72
CA THR A 54 -18.32 3.64 4.73
C THR A 54 -17.64 3.66 6.10
N SER A 55 -18.08 4.59 6.95
CA SER A 55 -17.53 4.78 8.29
C SER A 55 -17.65 3.50 9.11
N VAL A 56 -16.59 3.16 9.83
CA VAL A 56 -16.61 2.09 10.81
C VAL A 56 -16.86 2.66 12.21
N LYS A 57 -17.42 1.83 13.09
CA LYS A 57 -17.56 2.15 14.51
C LYS A 57 -16.53 1.38 15.33
N SER A 58 -16.15 1.91 16.48
CA SER A 58 -15.32 1.16 17.41
C SER A 58 -16.12 0.05 18.07
N MET A 59 -15.49 -1.13 18.16
CA MET A 59 -16.12 -2.35 18.66
C MET A 59 -15.16 -3.09 19.59
N ILE A 60 -15.70 -3.74 20.62
CA ILE A 60 -15.02 -4.70 21.50
C ILE A 60 -15.90 -5.94 21.57
N ASP A 61 -15.41 -7.07 21.07
CA ASP A 61 -16.07 -8.37 20.99
C ASP A 61 -17.53 -8.27 20.51
N GLY A 62 -17.74 -7.49 19.44
CA GLY A 62 -19.06 -7.28 18.82
C GLY A 62 -19.95 -6.22 19.48
N SER A 63 -19.51 -5.61 20.59
CA SER A 63 -20.22 -4.50 21.25
C SER A 63 -19.63 -3.14 20.86
N GLU A 64 -20.48 -2.17 20.52
CA GLU A 64 -20.05 -0.80 20.19
C GLU A 64 -19.39 -0.13 21.40
N ALA A 65 -18.27 0.55 21.16
CA ALA A 65 -17.46 1.20 22.19
C ALA A 65 -16.93 2.56 21.70
N GLN A 66 -16.48 3.40 22.63
CA GLN A 66 -15.73 4.60 22.28
C GLN A 66 -14.34 4.21 21.75
N ALA A 67 -13.81 4.96 20.78
CA ALA A 67 -12.50 4.68 20.18
C ALA A 67 -11.38 4.59 21.22
N GLN A 68 -11.41 5.47 22.23
CA GLN A 68 -10.44 5.47 23.31
C GLN A 68 -10.50 4.21 24.18
N ASP A 69 -11.70 3.66 24.41
CA ASP A 69 -11.87 2.45 25.22
C ASP A 69 -11.46 1.22 24.42
N ALA A 70 -11.78 1.16 23.11
CA ALA A 70 -11.28 0.14 22.21
C ALA A 70 -9.75 0.16 22.11
N ALA A 71 -9.13 1.34 22.08
CA ALA A 71 -7.67 1.49 22.10
C ALA A 71 -7.03 0.97 23.40
N LYS A 72 -7.60 1.30 24.56
CA LYS A 72 -7.13 0.78 25.85
C LYS A 72 -7.29 -0.74 25.95
N GLU A 73 -8.40 -1.26 25.45
CA GLU A 73 -8.64 -2.70 25.42
C GLU A 73 -7.71 -3.41 24.44
N ALA A 74 -7.38 -2.80 23.30
CA ALA A 74 -6.35 -3.32 22.41
C ALA A 74 -4.99 -3.39 23.14
N ALA A 75 -4.61 -2.33 23.85
CA ALA A 75 -3.37 -2.29 24.62
C ALA A 75 -3.29 -3.42 25.67
N SER A 76 -4.42 -3.80 26.28
CA SER A 76 -4.47 -4.87 27.28
C SER A 76 -4.29 -6.27 26.68
N ARG A 77 -4.61 -6.45 25.38
CA ARG A 77 -4.51 -7.73 24.66
C ARG A 77 -3.21 -7.91 23.88
N LEU A 78 -2.46 -6.84 23.66
CA LEU A 78 -1.17 -6.88 22.98
C LEU A 78 -0.07 -7.27 23.97
N SER A 79 0.69 -8.31 23.64
CA SER A 79 1.79 -8.80 24.47
C SER A 79 3.04 -9.10 23.66
N SER A 80 4.20 -8.92 24.26
CA SER A 80 5.45 -9.35 23.64
C SER A 80 5.45 -10.88 23.44
N GLY A 81 5.95 -11.33 22.29
CA GLY A 81 6.16 -12.75 21.98
C GLY A 81 5.06 -13.45 21.19
N SER A 82 3.77 -13.12 21.36
CA SER A 82 2.66 -13.75 20.61
C SER A 82 1.88 -12.79 19.70
N THR A 83 2.29 -11.53 19.66
CA THR A 83 1.68 -10.48 18.86
C THR A 83 2.49 -10.20 17.60
N ALA A 84 1.79 -9.93 16.50
CA ALA A 84 2.37 -9.35 15.29
C ALA A 84 1.62 -8.11 14.82
N PHE A 85 2.35 -7.21 14.16
CA PHE A 85 1.84 -5.97 13.62
C PHE A 85 1.81 -6.05 12.10
N VAL A 86 0.73 -5.61 11.45
CA VAL A 86 0.59 -5.66 10.00
C VAL A 86 0.19 -4.29 9.46
N SER A 87 0.95 -3.79 8.49
CA SER A 87 0.58 -2.59 7.74
C SER A 87 1.14 -2.64 6.33
N PHE A 88 0.28 -2.81 5.33
CA PHE A 88 0.67 -2.82 3.91
C PHE A 88 0.83 -1.42 3.27
N GLY A 89 0.58 -0.36 4.05
CA GLY A 89 0.72 1.03 3.59
C GLY A 89 -0.59 1.62 3.04
N ASN A 90 -1.74 1.26 3.58
CA ASN A 90 -3.03 1.93 3.30
C ASN A 90 -3.29 3.15 4.21
N THR A 91 -2.23 3.79 4.69
CA THR A 91 -2.31 4.94 5.59
C THR A 91 -1.24 6.00 5.26
N SER A 92 -1.25 7.15 5.94
CA SER A 92 -0.19 8.14 5.86
C SER A 92 1.14 7.58 6.38
N SER A 93 2.24 8.16 5.93
CA SER A 93 3.57 7.77 6.37
C SER A 93 3.78 8.04 7.87
N GLU A 94 3.13 9.08 8.42
CA GLU A 94 3.19 9.43 9.83
C GLU A 94 2.45 8.40 10.70
N GLU A 95 1.24 7.99 10.33
CA GLU A 95 0.50 6.96 11.07
C GLU A 95 1.21 5.59 10.96
N HIS A 96 1.83 5.30 9.80
CA HIS A 96 2.67 4.12 9.64
C HIS A 96 3.91 4.16 10.55
N LEU A 97 4.61 5.30 10.63
CA LEU A 97 5.75 5.47 11.53
C LEU A 97 5.36 5.30 13.00
N ALA A 98 4.23 5.89 13.42
CA ALA A 98 3.70 5.71 14.77
C ALA A 98 3.46 4.23 15.10
N PHE A 99 2.88 3.49 14.16
CA PHE A 99 2.62 2.06 14.30
C PHE A 99 3.90 1.23 14.36
N GLN A 100 4.89 1.57 13.53
CA GLN A 100 6.22 0.96 13.57
C GLN A 100 6.88 1.18 14.94
N LYS A 101 6.93 2.42 15.43
CA LYS A 101 7.51 2.74 16.74
C LYS A 101 6.87 1.95 17.87
N PHE A 102 5.56 1.73 17.79
CA PHE A 102 4.87 0.91 18.77
C PHE A 102 5.29 -0.56 18.67
N SER A 103 5.39 -1.12 17.45
CA SER A 103 5.87 -2.50 17.26
C SER A 103 7.29 -2.71 17.81
N GLU A 104 8.19 -1.73 17.62
CA GLU A 104 9.56 -1.75 18.17
C GLU A 104 9.57 -1.66 19.69
N LYS A 105 8.73 -0.79 20.27
CA LYS A 105 8.57 -0.65 21.73
C LYS A 105 8.12 -1.96 22.37
N LEU A 106 7.19 -2.67 21.73
CA LEU A 106 6.71 -3.98 22.17
C LEU A 106 7.67 -5.13 21.79
N LYS A 107 8.70 -4.84 20.99
CA LYS A 107 9.69 -5.80 20.46
C LYS A 107 9.05 -6.93 19.68
N VAL A 108 8.07 -6.59 18.86
CA VAL A 108 7.32 -7.54 18.00
C VAL A 108 7.57 -7.22 16.52
N PRO A 109 7.46 -8.20 15.63
CA PRO A 109 7.67 -7.99 14.21
C PRO A 109 6.61 -7.10 13.58
N LEU A 110 7.05 -6.21 12.68
CA LEU A 110 6.21 -5.49 11.73
C LEU A 110 6.23 -6.19 10.37
N TYR A 111 5.04 -6.56 9.90
CA TYR A 111 4.80 -7.16 8.61
C TYR A 111 4.28 -6.10 7.65
N THR A 112 5.14 -5.63 6.74
CA THR A 112 4.76 -4.83 5.57
C THR A 112 4.30 -5.70 4.40
N GLY A 113 4.37 -7.02 4.59
CA GLY A 113 3.89 -8.04 3.66
C GLY A 113 4.94 -8.54 2.67
N VAL A 114 6.08 -7.86 2.56
CA VAL A 114 7.13 -8.19 1.59
C VAL A 114 8.43 -8.59 2.28
N ASP A 115 9.13 -9.55 1.66
CA ASP A 115 10.44 -10.04 2.13
C ASP A 115 11.57 -9.39 1.34
N PHE A 116 12.14 -8.31 1.88
CA PHE A 116 13.33 -7.72 1.29
C PHE A 116 14.59 -8.58 1.52
N ASP A 117 14.69 -9.27 2.66
CA ASP A 117 15.85 -10.12 2.99
C ASP A 117 15.94 -11.33 2.05
N GLY A 118 14.80 -11.79 1.52
CA GLY A 118 14.72 -12.83 0.51
C GLY A 118 15.21 -12.42 -0.89
N LEU A 119 15.50 -11.13 -1.12
CA LEU A 119 15.86 -10.54 -2.41
C LEU A 119 17.26 -9.90 -2.37
N PRO A 120 18.00 -9.83 -3.50
CA PRO A 120 19.33 -9.22 -3.52
C PRO A 120 19.32 -7.76 -3.06
N GLU A 121 20.23 -7.38 -2.14
CA GLU A 121 20.23 -6.06 -1.50
C GLU A 121 20.34 -4.89 -2.48
N ASP A 122 21.10 -5.07 -3.56
CA ASP A 122 21.27 -4.09 -4.64
C ASP A 122 19.96 -3.78 -5.40
N THR A 123 18.95 -4.65 -5.29
CA THR A 123 17.63 -4.48 -5.92
C THR A 123 16.62 -3.75 -5.03
N HIS A 124 16.90 -3.60 -3.73
CA HIS A 124 15.98 -2.99 -2.77
C HIS A 124 15.54 -1.57 -3.17
N PRO A 125 16.42 -0.68 -3.68
CA PRO A 125 15.99 0.65 -4.14
C PRO A 125 14.90 0.59 -5.22
N THR A 126 15.05 -0.29 -6.21
CA THR A 126 14.09 -0.47 -7.32
C THR A 126 12.75 -1.07 -6.87
N LEU A 127 12.77 -1.93 -5.86
CA LEU A 127 11.56 -2.51 -5.28
C LEU A 127 10.79 -1.48 -4.44
N ARG A 128 11.50 -0.61 -3.72
CA ARG A 128 10.91 0.46 -2.90
C ARG A 128 10.32 1.57 -3.75
N VAL A 129 11.10 2.11 -4.67
CA VAL A 129 10.75 3.26 -5.51
C VAL A 129 10.85 2.87 -6.97
N GLY A 130 9.76 3.02 -7.70
CA GLY A 130 9.73 2.82 -9.15
C GLY A 130 10.27 4.01 -9.93
N ILE A 131 10.23 3.91 -11.25
CA ILE A 131 10.70 4.99 -12.13
C ILE A 131 9.63 6.08 -12.34
N PRO A 132 10.02 7.31 -12.73
CA PRO A 132 9.09 8.36 -13.14
C PRO A 132 8.13 7.89 -14.25
N TYR A 133 6.86 8.25 -14.16
CA TYR A 133 5.89 7.88 -15.20
C TYR A 133 6.25 8.44 -16.59
N SER A 134 6.96 9.56 -16.64
CA SER A 134 7.50 10.12 -17.89
C SER A 134 8.52 9.21 -18.57
N GLU A 135 9.25 8.37 -17.83
CA GLU A 135 10.18 7.41 -18.41
C GLU A 135 9.43 6.25 -19.08
N ILE A 136 8.29 5.84 -18.52
CA ILE A 136 7.40 4.86 -19.15
C ILE A 136 6.84 5.44 -20.46
N GLU A 137 6.43 6.71 -20.45
CA GLU A 137 5.94 7.40 -21.66
C GLU A 137 7.02 7.60 -22.73
N ALA A 138 8.29 7.67 -22.34
CA ALA A 138 9.42 7.87 -23.26
C ALA A 138 10.07 6.55 -23.73
N ALA A 139 9.65 5.41 -23.18
CA ALA A 139 10.21 4.11 -23.51
C ALA A 139 10.00 3.75 -24.99
N LYS A 140 10.98 3.06 -25.59
CA LYS A 140 10.87 2.52 -26.95
C LYS A 140 10.38 1.07 -26.97
N HIS A 141 10.63 0.34 -25.89
CA HIS A 141 10.15 -1.02 -25.69
C HIS A 141 9.66 -1.15 -24.25
N ILE A 142 8.44 -1.65 -24.07
CA ILE A 142 7.85 -1.90 -22.76
C ILE A 142 7.48 -3.36 -22.66
N VAL A 143 7.84 -4.01 -21.57
CA VAL A 143 7.46 -5.39 -21.26
C VAL A 143 6.56 -5.43 -20.03
N LEU A 144 5.41 -6.06 -20.16
CA LEU A 144 4.40 -6.15 -19.12
C LEU A 144 4.38 -7.57 -18.54
N PHE A 145 4.60 -7.69 -17.24
CA PHE A 145 4.33 -8.88 -16.42
C PHE A 145 3.03 -8.74 -15.62
N ILE A 146 2.17 -7.81 -16.03
CA ILE A 146 0.91 -7.46 -15.38
C ILE A 146 -0.20 -7.36 -16.43
N ASP A 147 -1.45 -7.57 -16.00
CA ASP A 147 -2.62 -7.08 -16.72
C ASP A 147 -2.94 -5.65 -16.26
N PRO A 148 -2.58 -4.63 -17.06
CA PRO A 148 -2.75 -3.25 -16.64
C PRO A 148 -4.21 -2.83 -16.59
N TYR A 149 -5.14 -3.56 -17.22
CA TYR A 149 -6.57 -3.20 -17.26
C TYR A 149 -7.31 -3.56 -15.97
N THR A 150 -6.82 -4.58 -15.26
CA THR A 150 -7.44 -5.09 -14.04
C THR A 150 -6.67 -4.64 -12.80
N GLN A 151 -5.33 -4.71 -12.85
CA GLN A 151 -4.50 -4.42 -11.69
C GLN A 151 -4.24 -2.92 -11.51
N TYR A 152 -3.79 -2.22 -12.57
CA TYR A 152 -3.37 -0.81 -12.48
C TYR A 152 -3.89 0.06 -13.65
N PRO A 153 -5.21 0.28 -13.80
CA PRO A 153 -5.81 0.83 -15.03
C PRO A 153 -5.25 2.16 -15.53
N LEU A 154 -4.69 2.98 -14.65
CA LEU A 154 -4.15 4.29 -15.00
C LEU A 154 -2.79 4.20 -15.71
N ILE A 155 -2.05 3.10 -15.55
CA ILE A 155 -0.81 2.89 -16.30
C ILE A 155 -1.08 2.77 -17.80
N VAL A 156 -2.25 2.26 -18.21
CA VAL A 156 -2.65 2.13 -19.63
C VAL A 156 -2.56 3.47 -20.36
N ARG A 157 -2.82 4.59 -19.69
CA ARG A 157 -2.68 5.93 -20.29
C ARG A 157 -1.22 6.24 -20.64
N ARG A 158 -0.29 5.85 -19.76
CA ARG A 158 1.16 6.00 -19.98
C ARG A 158 1.63 5.08 -21.11
N LEU A 159 1.12 3.85 -21.15
CA LEU A 159 1.36 2.91 -22.25
C LEU A 159 0.87 3.44 -23.60
N VAL A 160 -0.35 4.00 -23.66
CA VAL A 160 -0.89 4.63 -24.87
C VAL A 160 -0.04 5.84 -25.30
N SER A 161 0.41 6.67 -24.36
CA SER A 161 1.34 7.77 -24.66
C SER A 161 2.65 7.25 -25.27
N ALA A 162 3.21 6.16 -24.72
CA ALA A 162 4.41 5.53 -25.25
C ALA A 162 4.18 4.95 -26.67
N LYS A 163 3.09 4.21 -26.91
CA LYS A 163 2.74 3.70 -28.25
C LYS A 163 2.59 4.82 -29.28
N LYS A 164 1.97 5.94 -28.90
CA LYS A 164 1.86 7.12 -29.79
C LYS A 164 3.22 7.72 -30.17
N ARG A 165 4.27 7.44 -29.40
CA ARG A 165 5.66 7.81 -29.67
C ARG A 165 6.46 6.69 -30.34
N GLY A 166 5.81 5.60 -30.74
CA GLY A 166 6.43 4.48 -31.43
C GLY A 166 6.95 3.38 -30.51
N ALA A 167 6.56 3.36 -29.22
CA ALA A 167 6.94 2.27 -28.34
C ALA A 167 6.31 0.95 -28.79
N LYS A 168 7.13 -0.11 -28.83
CA LYS A 168 6.66 -1.49 -28.91
C LYS A 168 6.29 -1.98 -27.52
N ILE A 169 5.17 -2.69 -27.39
CA ILE A 169 4.74 -3.29 -26.12
C ILE A 169 4.66 -4.80 -26.26
N THR A 170 5.35 -5.51 -25.38
CA THR A 170 5.29 -6.98 -25.27
C THR A 170 4.62 -7.34 -23.95
N ALA A 171 3.61 -8.19 -23.98
CA ALA A 171 2.98 -8.74 -22.77
C ALA A 171 3.46 -10.17 -22.53
N VAL A 172 3.82 -10.47 -21.29
CA VAL A 172 4.15 -11.83 -20.83
C VAL A 172 3.04 -12.31 -19.91
N GLY A 173 2.34 -13.36 -20.30
CA GLY A 173 1.22 -13.90 -19.55
C GLY A 173 0.32 -14.80 -20.39
N TYR A 174 -0.55 -15.55 -19.72
CA TYR A 174 -1.50 -16.45 -20.40
C TYR A 174 -2.66 -15.73 -21.08
N LYS A 175 -2.89 -14.46 -20.72
CA LYS A 175 -3.98 -13.64 -21.25
C LYS A 175 -3.43 -12.68 -22.28
N GLU A 176 -4.02 -12.68 -23.47
CA GLU A 176 -3.72 -11.67 -24.49
C GLU A 176 -4.16 -10.27 -24.01
N LEU A 177 -3.26 -9.31 -24.15
CA LEU A 177 -3.49 -7.91 -23.80
C LEU A 177 -3.65 -7.06 -25.07
N PRO A 178 -4.80 -6.42 -25.31
CA PRO A 178 -5.03 -5.62 -26.52
C PRO A 178 -4.07 -4.44 -26.74
N ILE A 179 -3.41 -3.96 -25.68
CA ILE A 179 -2.42 -2.88 -25.79
C ILE A 179 -1.09 -3.38 -26.37
N ALA A 180 -0.78 -4.67 -26.23
CA ALA A 180 0.48 -5.26 -26.64
C ALA A 180 0.54 -5.49 -28.15
N ASP A 181 1.73 -5.31 -28.72
CA ASP A 181 2.05 -5.68 -30.10
C ASP A 181 2.39 -7.18 -30.18
N ASP A 182 3.05 -7.72 -29.16
CA ASP A 182 3.33 -9.15 -29.01
C ASP A 182 2.82 -9.68 -27.66
N ASN A 183 2.29 -10.90 -27.66
CA ASN A 183 1.89 -11.61 -26.45
C ASN A 183 2.69 -12.92 -26.37
N ILE A 184 3.40 -13.13 -25.27
CA ILE A 184 4.30 -14.26 -25.05
C ILE A 184 3.79 -15.05 -23.84
N SER A 185 3.69 -16.38 -23.97
CA SER A 185 3.40 -17.26 -22.85
C SER A 185 4.54 -17.20 -21.82
N PRO A 186 4.28 -17.31 -20.50
CA PRO A 186 5.34 -17.43 -19.51
C PRO A 186 6.34 -18.56 -19.81
N ASP A 187 5.88 -19.65 -20.44
CA ASP A 187 6.73 -20.79 -20.86
C ASP A 187 7.72 -20.41 -21.98
N ASP A 188 7.41 -19.37 -22.74
CA ASP A 188 8.16 -18.88 -23.90
C ASP A 188 8.98 -17.62 -23.58
N ILE A 189 9.23 -17.32 -22.29
CA ILE A 189 9.96 -16.11 -21.87
C ILE A 189 11.37 -16.01 -22.47
N SER A 190 11.96 -17.13 -22.89
CA SER A 190 13.25 -17.17 -23.60
C SER A 190 13.21 -16.47 -24.97
N GLN A 191 12.03 -16.26 -25.54
CA GLN A 191 11.82 -15.53 -26.79
C GLN A 191 11.86 -14.00 -26.58
N LEU A 192 11.82 -13.54 -25.33
CA LEU A 192 11.80 -12.13 -25.01
C LEU A 192 13.17 -11.48 -25.20
N ALA A 193 13.28 -10.60 -26.20
CA ALA A 193 14.48 -9.81 -26.45
C ALA A 193 14.43 -8.46 -25.71
N LEU A 194 15.08 -8.39 -24.55
CA LEU A 194 15.30 -7.14 -23.83
C LEU A 194 16.59 -6.46 -24.24
N THR A 195 16.60 -5.13 -24.14
CA THR A 195 17.77 -4.26 -24.33
C THR A 195 17.80 -3.18 -23.25
N GLY A 196 18.90 -2.43 -23.15
CA GLY A 196 19.01 -1.31 -22.20
C GLY A 196 17.99 -0.19 -22.43
N ASP A 197 17.38 -0.12 -23.62
CA ASP A 197 16.31 0.83 -23.95
C ASP A 197 14.91 0.34 -23.49
N SER A 198 14.82 -0.87 -22.93
CA SER A 198 13.57 -1.49 -22.50
C SER A 198 13.15 -1.03 -21.10
N VAL A 199 11.84 -0.95 -20.87
CA VAL A 199 11.22 -0.77 -19.56
C VAL A 199 10.39 -2.00 -19.23
N VAL A 200 10.75 -2.67 -18.14
CA VAL A 200 9.98 -3.79 -17.59
C VAL A 200 9.03 -3.27 -16.52
N ILE A 201 7.76 -3.67 -16.61
CA ILE A 201 6.71 -3.33 -15.64
C ILE A 201 6.17 -4.63 -15.05
N ALA A 202 6.36 -4.81 -13.76
CA ALA A 202 5.83 -5.92 -12.97
C ALA A 202 5.08 -5.39 -11.75
N ASP A 203 4.59 -6.27 -10.89
CA ASP A 203 3.99 -5.90 -9.61
C ASP A 203 4.75 -6.48 -8.41
N PHE A 204 4.65 -5.77 -7.29
CA PHE A 204 5.27 -6.15 -6.03
C PHE A 204 4.30 -5.93 -4.88
N HIS A 205 3.90 -7.01 -4.24
CA HIS A 205 2.85 -7.03 -3.23
C HIS A 205 3.02 -8.23 -2.27
N PRO A 206 2.26 -8.31 -1.17
CA PRO A 206 2.43 -9.35 -0.15
C PRO A 206 2.28 -10.80 -0.63
N LEU A 207 1.56 -11.00 -1.74
CA LEU A 207 1.37 -12.32 -2.37
C LEU A 207 2.37 -12.60 -3.51
N SER A 208 3.38 -11.76 -3.73
CA SER A 208 4.32 -11.93 -4.84
C SER A 208 5.24 -13.13 -4.58
N ASP A 209 5.45 -13.96 -5.60
CA ASP A 209 6.39 -15.08 -5.52
C ASP A 209 7.84 -14.58 -5.61
N THR A 210 8.65 -14.90 -4.60
CA THR A 210 10.06 -14.49 -4.53
C THR A 210 10.89 -15.05 -5.70
N GLY A 211 10.56 -16.26 -6.18
CA GLY A 211 11.23 -16.85 -7.34
C GLY A 211 10.98 -16.04 -8.61
N HIS A 212 9.72 -15.71 -8.88
CA HIS A 212 9.30 -14.87 -9.99
C HIS A 212 9.93 -13.48 -9.93
N LEU A 213 9.92 -12.84 -8.75
CA LEU A 213 10.58 -11.54 -8.56
C LEU A 213 12.07 -11.60 -8.91
N LYS A 214 12.79 -12.63 -8.45
CA LYS A 214 14.21 -12.85 -8.80
C LYS A 214 14.40 -13.05 -10.30
N SER A 215 13.51 -13.79 -10.97
CA SER A 215 13.56 -13.98 -12.42
C SER A 215 13.36 -12.67 -13.18
N VAL A 216 12.36 -11.86 -12.81
CA VAL A 216 12.12 -10.55 -13.45
C VAL A 216 13.28 -9.58 -13.20
N LEU A 217 13.80 -9.54 -11.98
CA LEU A 217 14.98 -8.75 -11.62
C LEU A 217 16.21 -9.13 -12.44
N ALA A 218 16.53 -10.44 -12.51
CA ALA A 218 17.66 -10.95 -13.27
C ALA A 218 17.51 -10.67 -14.78
N LEU A 219 16.30 -10.86 -15.31
CA LEU A 219 15.99 -10.61 -16.71
C LEU A 219 16.22 -9.14 -17.08
N ALA A 220 15.71 -8.19 -16.27
CA ALA A 220 15.93 -6.78 -16.49
C ALA A 220 17.41 -6.39 -16.31
N GLY A 221 18.05 -6.87 -15.24
CA GLY A 221 19.45 -6.60 -14.92
C GLY A 221 20.42 -7.07 -16.01
N ASN A 222 20.26 -8.30 -16.51
CA ASN A 222 21.10 -8.86 -17.57
C ASN A 222 21.02 -8.08 -18.88
N ALA A 223 19.87 -7.46 -19.16
CA ALA A 223 19.67 -6.64 -20.35
C ALA A 223 20.04 -5.15 -20.14
N GLY A 224 20.36 -4.73 -18.91
CA GLY A 224 20.49 -3.32 -18.54
C GLY A 224 19.18 -2.54 -18.67
N ALA A 225 18.04 -3.23 -18.67
CA ALA A 225 16.72 -2.62 -18.83
C ALA A 225 16.29 -1.90 -17.55
N LYS A 226 15.48 -0.85 -17.70
CA LYS A 226 14.82 -0.21 -16.56
C LYS A 226 13.70 -1.11 -16.06
N LEU A 227 13.45 -1.06 -14.76
CA LEU A 227 12.43 -1.89 -14.11
C LEU A 227 11.61 -1.04 -13.14
N THR A 228 10.30 -1.26 -13.12
CA THR A 228 9.40 -0.65 -12.14
C THR A 228 8.37 -1.66 -11.67
N PHE A 229 8.15 -1.71 -10.36
CA PHE A 229 7.15 -2.58 -9.73
C PHE A 229 5.98 -1.74 -9.23
N LEU A 230 4.81 -1.92 -9.84
CA LEU A 230 3.56 -1.32 -9.37
C LEU A 230 3.07 -2.02 -8.09
N LYS A 231 2.38 -1.28 -7.24
CA LYS A 231 1.99 -1.74 -5.89
C LYS A 231 0.51 -1.47 -5.61
N PRO A 232 -0.21 -2.39 -4.96
CA PRO A 232 -1.67 -2.32 -4.82
C PRO A 232 -2.15 -1.45 -3.65
N PHE A 233 -1.27 -0.92 -2.80
CA PHE A 233 -1.69 -0.10 -1.65
C PHE A 233 -1.26 1.36 -1.78
N GLY A 234 -2.13 2.28 -1.35
CA GLY A 234 -2.01 3.72 -1.62
C GLY A 234 -0.65 4.32 -1.29
N ASN A 235 -0.01 3.86 -0.22
CA ASN A 235 1.25 4.37 0.31
C ASN A 235 2.29 3.26 0.56
N SER A 236 2.30 2.16 -0.20
CA SER A 236 3.32 1.11 -0.02
C SER A 236 4.75 1.65 -0.14
N THR A 237 5.02 2.52 -1.11
CA THR A 237 6.37 3.12 -1.24
C THR A 237 6.73 3.95 -0.01
N GLY A 238 5.80 4.71 0.57
CA GLY A 238 6.05 5.44 1.81
C GLY A 238 6.33 4.51 2.99
N ALA A 239 5.52 3.45 3.14
CA ALA A 239 5.73 2.42 4.16
C ALA A 239 7.12 1.78 4.03
N TYR A 240 7.52 1.36 2.82
CA TYR A 240 8.82 0.72 2.63
C TYR A 240 10.02 1.65 2.88
N LEU A 241 9.86 2.95 2.61
CA LEU A 241 10.90 3.95 2.88
C LEU A 241 11.02 4.28 4.37
N VAL A 242 9.90 4.42 5.07
CA VAL A 242 9.84 4.67 6.52
C VAL A 242 10.33 3.44 7.30
N SER A 243 10.04 2.25 6.80
CA SER A 243 10.44 0.97 7.41
C SER A 243 11.75 0.39 6.88
N LYS A 244 12.57 1.18 6.17
CA LYS A 244 13.80 0.64 5.52
C LYS A 244 14.84 0.12 6.53
N ASP A 245 14.85 0.68 7.74
CA ASP A 245 15.82 0.39 8.79
C ASP A 245 15.28 -0.63 9.81
N VAL A 246 14.03 -1.09 9.64
CA VAL A 246 13.44 -2.16 10.44
C VAL A 246 13.36 -3.44 9.64
N LYS A 247 13.45 -4.57 10.35
CA LYS A 247 13.32 -5.88 9.73
C LYS A 247 11.87 -6.12 9.27
N GLN A 248 11.61 -5.84 8.01
CA GLN A 248 10.34 -6.15 7.35
C GLN A 248 10.23 -7.66 7.10
N GLN A 249 9.04 -8.21 7.32
CA GLN A 249 8.81 -9.65 7.18
C GLN A 249 7.70 -9.97 6.17
N ALA A 250 7.89 -11.10 5.50
CA ALA A 250 6.98 -11.64 4.49
C ALA A 250 5.61 -12.00 5.07
N LEU A 251 4.56 -11.87 4.25
CA LEU A 251 3.24 -12.39 4.61
C LEU A 251 3.24 -13.92 4.81
N SER A 252 3.99 -14.67 3.99
CA SER A 252 4.09 -16.13 4.12
C SER A 252 4.59 -16.56 5.50
N LYS A 253 5.53 -15.81 6.06
CA LYS A 253 6.05 -16.05 7.41
C LYS A 253 5.01 -15.75 8.49
N LEU A 254 4.24 -14.67 8.35
CA LEU A 254 3.11 -14.39 9.25
C LEU A 254 2.10 -15.54 9.24
N VAL A 255 1.73 -16.03 8.06
CA VAL A 255 0.80 -17.16 7.90
C VAL A 255 1.34 -18.40 8.59
N GLU A 256 2.61 -18.73 8.39
CA GLU A 256 3.28 -19.86 9.04
C GLU A 256 3.30 -19.73 10.58
N GLU A 257 3.62 -18.55 11.10
CA GLU A 257 3.69 -18.29 12.54
C GLU A 257 2.30 -18.32 13.22
N ILE A 258 1.25 -17.87 12.53
CA ILE A 258 -0.14 -18.04 13.00
C ILE A 258 -0.54 -19.53 12.96
N ASP A 259 -0.20 -20.22 11.87
CA ASP A 259 -0.56 -21.63 11.68
C ASP A 259 0.03 -22.54 12.76
N LYS A 260 1.28 -22.24 13.16
CA LYS A 260 2.01 -22.87 14.26
C LYS A 260 1.57 -22.43 15.66
N GLY A 261 0.80 -21.35 15.77
CA GLY A 261 0.35 -20.77 17.04
C GLY A 261 1.42 -19.96 17.78
N SER A 262 2.55 -19.62 17.13
CA SER A 262 3.52 -18.68 17.70
C SER A 262 3.02 -17.24 17.67
N ILE A 263 2.13 -16.90 16.74
CA ILE A 263 1.33 -15.67 16.76
C ILE A 263 -0.12 -16.05 17.02
N ASP A 264 -0.69 -15.54 18.11
CA ASP A 264 -2.12 -15.68 18.44
C ASP A 264 -2.87 -14.35 18.41
N THR A 265 -2.16 -13.24 18.31
CA THR A 265 -2.71 -11.89 18.33
C THR A 265 -2.16 -11.08 17.16
N LEU A 266 -3.06 -10.52 16.35
CA LEU A 266 -2.70 -9.70 15.20
C LEU A 266 -3.25 -8.29 15.38
N PHE A 267 -2.39 -7.27 15.23
CA PHE A 267 -2.81 -5.88 15.14
C PHE A 267 -2.58 -5.38 13.71
N CYS A 268 -3.66 -4.99 13.03
CA CYS A 268 -3.64 -4.46 11.68
C CYS A 268 -3.87 -2.94 11.68
N LEU A 269 -3.10 -2.22 10.86
CA LEU A 269 -3.36 -0.81 10.56
C LEU A 269 -3.83 -0.67 9.12
N GLU A 270 -5.11 -0.29 8.94
CA GLU A 270 -5.79 -0.07 7.65
C GLU A 270 -5.69 -1.23 6.63
N SER A 271 -5.18 -2.39 7.06
CA SER A 271 -4.82 -3.50 6.19
C SER A 271 -5.84 -4.61 6.34
N ASP A 272 -6.54 -4.92 5.25
CA ASP A 272 -7.53 -6.01 5.21
C ASP A 272 -6.82 -7.36 5.02
N VAL A 273 -6.30 -7.92 6.10
CA VAL A 273 -5.52 -9.16 6.09
C VAL A 273 -6.35 -10.39 5.73
N LEU A 274 -7.66 -10.36 5.94
CA LEU A 274 -8.54 -11.48 5.58
C LEU A 274 -8.74 -11.64 4.07
N GLU A 275 -8.33 -10.67 3.24
CA GLU A 275 -8.26 -10.84 1.79
C GLU A 275 -7.05 -11.67 1.34
N VAL A 276 -6.03 -11.82 2.20
CA VAL A 276 -4.72 -12.40 1.83
C VAL A 276 -4.26 -13.54 2.74
N ILE A 277 -4.82 -13.67 3.94
CA ILE A 277 -4.57 -14.80 4.86
C ILE A 277 -5.70 -15.83 4.70
N PRO A 278 -5.37 -17.14 4.54
CA PRO A 278 -6.39 -18.19 4.47
C PRO A 278 -7.29 -18.21 5.73
N ALA A 279 -8.59 -18.42 5.54
CA ALA A 279 -9.58 -18.31 6.61
C ALA A 279 -9.33 -19.32 7.75
N GLU A 280 -8.86 -20.52 7.42
CA GLU A 280 -8.48 -21.57 8.37
C GLU A 280 -7.28 -21.18 9.24
N VAL A 281 -6.35 -20.39 8.70
CA VAL A 281 -5.20 -19.87 9.45
C VAL A 281 -5.65 -18.68 10.31
N ALA A 282 -6.37 -17.73 9.73
CA ALA A 282 -6.90 -16.57 10.46
C ALA A 282 -7.79 -16.98 11.65
N GLY A 283 -8.54 -18.07 11.53
CA GLY A 283 -9.38 -18.62 12.60
C GLY A 283 -8.62 -19.17 13.81
N LYS A 284 -7.28 -19.29 13.73
CA LYS A 284 -6.42 -19.69 14.86
C LYS A 284 -6.05 -18.51 15.76
N LEU A 285 -6.25 -17.27 15.30
CA LEU A 285 -5.99 -16.08 16.12
C LEU A 285 -6.97 -16.05 17.31
N LYS A 286 -6.41 -15.84 18.49
CA LYS A 286 -7.17 -15.50 19.70
C LYS A 286 -7.71 -14.08 19.62
N ASN A 287 -6.90 -13.16 19.07
CA ASN A 287 -7.25 -11.76 18.93
C ASN A 287 -6.90 -11.26 17.52
N LEU A 288 -7.90 -10.71 16.84
CA LEU A 288 -7.72 -9.87 15.66
C LEU A 288 -8.14 -8.45 16.03
N ILE A 289 -7.17 -7.53 15.97
CA ILE A 289 -7.33 -6.11 16.30
C ILE A 289 -7.07 -5.32 15.03
N ILE A 290 -7.93 -4.36 14.70
CA ILE A 290 -7.70 -3.46 13.57
C ILE A 290 -8.00 -2.01 13.94
N GLN A 291 -7.06 -1.13 13.59
CA GLN A 291 -7.31 0.31 13.51
C GLN A 291 -7.58 0.69 12.07
N THR A 292 -8.76 1.25 11.79
CA THR A 292 -9.15 1.62 10.43
C THR A 292 -10.21 2.70 10.37
N GLY A 293 -10.18 3.49 9.31
CA GLY A 293 -11.21 4.49 8.99
C GLY A 293 -12.31 4.01 8.05
N HIS A 294 -12.33 2.73 7.67
CA HIS A 294 -13.34 2.20 6.75
C HIS A 294 -13.76 0.77 7.13
N ASN A 295 -14.96 0.38 6.71
CA ASN A 295 -15.44 -0.98 6.88
C ASN A 295 -14.74 -1.93 5.89
N SER A 296 -14.26 -3.08 6.38
CA SER A 296 -13.49 -4.09 5.64
C SER A 296 -13.82 -5.50 6.13
N ALA A 297 -13.37 -6.55 5.43
CA ALA A 297 -13.61 -7.94 5.87
C ALA A 297 -12.94 -8.19 7.24
N THR A 298 -11.72 -7.70 7.42
CA THR A 298 -10.99 -7.73 8.69
C THR A 298 -11.75 -6.99 9.78
N ALA A 299 -12.27 -5.78 9.53
CA ALA A 299 -13.04 -5.04 10.54
C ALA A 299 -14.32 -5.78 10.99
N GLN A 300 -14.99 -6.51 10.09
CA GLN A 300 -16.20 -7.26 10.42
C GLN A 300 -15.95 -8.51 11.27
N LYS A 301 -14.71 -9.01 11.29
CA LYS A 301 -14.32 -10.23 12.00
C LYS A 301 -13.41 -9.98 13.19
N ALA A 302 -12.90 -8.76 13.34
CA ALA A 302 -12.01 -8.38 14.42
C ALA A 302 -12.69 -8.48 15.79
N ASN A 303 -11.93 -8.94 16.78
CA ASN A 303 -12.30 -8.86 18.19
C ASN A 303 -12.35 -7.40 18.64
N ILE A 304 -11.43 -6.56 18.14
CA ILE A 304 -11.40 -5.13 18.46
C ILE A 304 -11.29 -4.33 17.18
N VAL A 305 -12.19 -3.37 17.03
CA VAL A 305 -12.13 -2.34 15.97
C VAL A 305 -11.89 -0.99 16.62
N ILE A 306 -10.82 -0.34 16.21
CA ILE A 306 -10.45 1.02 16.61
C ILE A 306 -10.77 1.93 15.42
N ALA A 307 -11.91 2.62 15.50
CA ALA A 307 -12.34 3.52 14.44
C ALA A 307 -11.45 4.78 14.43
N SER A 308 -10.74 4.97 13.33
CA SER A 308 -10.00 6.20 13.04
C SER A 308 -10.68 6.97 11.90
N GLU A 309 -10.12 8.11 11.55
CA GLU A 309 -10.60 8.92 10.44
C GLU A 309 -10.39 8.21 9.09
N PRO A 310 -11.33 8.36 8.13
CA PRO A 310 -11.15 7.83 6.78
C PRO A 310 -9.98 8.51 6.08
N PHE A 311 -9.36 7.80 5.13
CA PHE A 311 -8.12 8.21 4.46
C PHE A 311 -8.13 9.65 3.91
N TYR A 312 -9.26 10.14 3.40
CA TYR A 312 -9.34 11.50 2.84
C TYR A 312 -9.35 12.62 3.89
N ARG A 313 -9.64 12.30 5.16
CA ARG A 313 -9.63 13.25 6.29
C ARG A 313 -8.33 13.23 7.09
N LYS A 314 -7.50 12.19 6.92
CA LYS A 314 -6.18 12.08 7.54
C LYS A 314 -5.28 13.25 7.12
N LYS A 315 -4.55 13.80 8.09
CA LYS A 315 -3.39 14.67 7.86
C LYS A 315 -2.15 13.79 7.65
N GLY A 316 -1.29 14.18 6.72
CA GLY A 316 -0.01 13.50 6.50
C GLY A 316 0.40 13.40 5.04
N MET A 317 1.41 12.58 4.78
CA MET A 317 2.01 12.40 3.47
C MET A 317 1.87 10.96 2.99
N VAL A 318 1.82 10.81 1.67
CA VAL A 318 1.96 9.52 0.99
C VAL A 318 3.00 9.64 -0.10
N VAL A 319 3.65 8.53 -0.43
CA VAL A 319 4.63 8.44 -1.51
C VAL A 319 4.11 7.46 -2.54
N ASN A 320 3.92 7.94 -3.78
CA ASN A 320 3.44 7.11 -4.86
C ASN A 320 4.58 6.27 -5.48
N ASN A 321 4.24 5.48 -6.50
CA ASN A 321 5.14 4.53 -7.11
C ASN A 321 6.37 5.18 -7.75
N GLU A 322 6.25 6.39 -8.30
CA GLU A 322 7.38 7.13 -8.90
C GLU A 322 8.21 7.91 -7.86
N GLY A 323 7.98 7.67 -6.57
CA GLY A 323 8.68 8.36 -5.48
C GLY A 323 8.17 9.77 -5.20
N ARG A 324 7.06 10.19 -5.80
CA ARG A 324 6.49 11.52 -5.56
C ARG A 324 5.80 11.55 -4.21
N VAL A 325 6.26 12.45 -3.34
CA VAL A 325 5.61 12.78 -2.08
C VAL A 325 4.38 13.65 -2.33
N GLN A 326 3.25 13.29 -1.73
CA GLN A 326 1.96 13.94 -1.90
C GLN A 326 1.31 14.14 -0.53
N ALA A 327 0.95 15.36 -0.19
CA ALA A 327 0.20 15.66 1.02
C ALA A 327 -1.27 15.27 0.86
N LEU A 328 -1.84 14.69 1.92
CA LEU A 328 -3.28 14.58 2.11
C LEU A 328 -3.82 15.94 2.56
N GLY A 329 -5.00 16.32 2.07
CA GLY A 329 -5.64 17.59 2.39
C GLY A 329 -6.57 17.55 3.60
N GLY A 330 -6.63 16.41 4.29
CA GLY A 330 -7.30 16.29 5.57
C GLY A 330 -6.50 16.93 6.71
N GLY A 331 -7.17 17.16 7.83
CA GLY A 331 -6.58 17.77 9.03
C GLY A 331 -6.67 16.91 10.28
N GLU A 332 -7.31 15.75 10.20
CA GLU A 332 -7.54 14.87 11.35
C GLU A 332 -6.29 14.02 11.64
N VAL A 333 -6.04 13.78 12.93
CA VAL A 333 -4.88 13.03 13.45
C VAL A 333 -5.32 12.05 14.55
N SER A 334 -6.61 11.70 14.62
CA SER A 334 -7.15 10.83 15.67
C SER A 334 -6.51 9.44 15.65
N GLY A 335 -6.21 8.89 14.48
CA GLY A 335 -5.53 7.61 14.34
C GLY A 335 -4.15 7.61 15.00
N ILE A 336 -3.38 8.68 14.82
CA ILE A 336 -2.07 8.85 15.49
C ILE A 336 -2.24 8.96 17.01
N ALA A 337 -3.22 9.74 17.48
CA ALA A 337 -3.49 9.88 18.91
C ALA A 337 -3.94 8.56 19.57
N LEU A 338 -4.75 7.75 18.87
CA LEU A 338 -5.16 6.43 19.32
C LEU A 338 -3.96 5.48 19.39
N LEU A 339 -3.06 5.50 18.39
CA LEU A 339 -1.80 4.72 18.46
C LEU A 339 -0.94 5.12 19.66
N GLY A 340 -0.85 6.42 19.97
CA GLY A 340 -0.18 6.89 21.19
C GLY A 340 -0.82 6.30 22.45
N THR A 341 -2.15 6.34 22.54
CA THR A 341 -2.90 5.72 23.65
C THR A 341 -2.55 4.24 23.81
N ILE A 342 -2.58 3.47 22.71
CA ILE A 342 -2.32 2.03 22.75
C ILE A 342 -0.86 1.77 23.18
N ALA A 343 0.07 2.59 22.70
CA ALA A 343 1.48 2.50 23.05
C ALA A 343 1.80 2.96 24.48
N GLY A 344 0.83 3.51 25.22
CA GLY A 344 1.06 4.17 26.51
C GLY A 344 2.04 5.35 26.37
N ASP A 345 1.90 6.11 25.29
CA ASP A 345 2.77 7.21 24.89
C ASP A 345 1.95 8.38 24.30
N SER A 346 2.60 9.50 23.99
CA SER A 346 2.00 10.58 23.22
C SER A 346 2.69 10.71 21.88
N TYR A 347 1.96 10.37 20.81
CA TYR A 347 2.42 10.61 19.45
C TYR A 347 1.88 11.94 18.95
N ASP A 348 2.80 12.87 18.74
CA ASP A 348 2.52 14.16 18.13
C ASP A 348 2.74 14.10 16.61
N PHE A 349 1.83 14.72 15.87
CA PHE A 349 1.90 14.73 14.41
C PHE A 349 3.12 15.50 13.90
N ASP A 350 3.44 16.66 14.46
CA ASP A 350 4.51 17.51 13.93
C ASP A 350 5.88 16.85 14.13
N GLY A 351 6.09 16.19 15.27
CA GLY A 351 7.26 15.34 15.52
C GLY A 351 7.39 14.19 14.52
N LEU A 352 6.32 13.40 14.33
CA LEU A 352 6.31 12.30 13.35
C LEU A 352 6.52 12.80 11.92
N ASN A 353 5.90 13.93 11.56
CA ASN A 353 6.05 14.53 10.23
C ASN A 353 7.50 15.00 9.98
N GLY A 354 8.15 15.57 10.98
CA GLY A 354 9.57 15.93 10.92
C GLY A 354 10.47 14.72 10.67
N GLU A 355 10.23 13.62 11.40
CA GLU A 355 10.96 12.37 11.19
C GLU A 355 10.71 11.77 9.81
N VAL A 356 9.45 11.70 9.36
CA VAL A 356 9.11 11.21 8.03
C VAL A 356 9.79 12.05 6.95
N LYS A 357 9.75 13.38 7.05
CA LYS A 357 10.46 14.26 6.10
C LYS A 357 11.95 13.96 6.04
N SER A 358 12.59 13.78 7.20
CA SER A 358 14.00 13.40 7.29
C SER A 358 14.27 12.04 6.63
N MET A 359 13.45 11.03 6.90
CA MET A 359 13.56 9.69 6.30
C MET A 359 13.37 9.70 4.77
N LEU A 360 12.52 10.60 4.27
CA LEU A 360 12.24 10.79 2.85
C LEU A 360 13.23 11.75 2.15
N GLY A 361 14.19 12.34 2.88
CA GLY A 361 15.14 13.30 2.32
C GLY A 361 14.49 14.62 1.87
N ILE A 362 13.39 15.03 2.51
CA ILE A 362 12.72 16.30 2.26
C ILE A 362 13.34 17.33 3.21
N GLU A 363 14.09 18.29 2.65
CA GLU A 363 14.61 19.42 3.42
C GLU A 363 13.44 20.28 3.94
N SER A 364 13.53 20.66 5.22
CA SER A 364 12.50 21.39 5.97
C SER A 364 12.38 22.86 5.57
#